data_AF-A0A2E7ABX2-F1
#
_entry.id   AF-A0A2E7ABX2-F1
#
_cell.length_a   1.000
_cell.length_b   1.000
_cell.length_c   1.000
_cell.angle_alpha   90.00
_cell.angle_beta   90.00
_cell.angle_gamma   90.00
#
_symmetry.space_group_name_H-M   'P 1'
#
loop_
_entity.id
_entity.type
_entity.pdbx_description
1 polymer ?
#
loop_
_entity_poly.entity_id
_entity_poly.type
_entity_poly.pdbx_seq_one_letter_code
_entity_poly.pdbx_strand_id
1 'polypeptide(L)'
;MDLKGMSIEQWLFAGAAATTVAFFLLAVYSPGTFEPDPDWSASDGCIGGLEHDDSGISHHYHSTLKMSVDDQHYAIPPNTGIDQAGCREGMRWIHVHNSADTGFTTLHIETSERLNVPLGSFFEIWGREGGPGMTVDRNFDINRNGISDWDEYEITMLVNGDESTNYESFIMEEDRTDQIELIFTSK
;
A
#
# COMPACT_ATOMS: atom_id res chain seq x y z
N MET A 1 -18.17 20.78 -40.05
CA MET A 1 -19.50 20.60 -39.41
C MET A 1 -20.02 21.98 -39.06
N ASP A 2 -21.20 22.35 -39.54
CA ASP A 2 -21.80 23.66 -39.30
C ASP A 2 -22.41 23.68 -37.88
N LEU A 3 -21.73 24.39 -36.96
CA LEU A 3 -22.06 24.43 -35.53
C LEU A 3 -23.31 25.28 -35.22
N LYS A 4 -23.84 26.01 -36.20
CA LYS A 4 -24.94 26.97 -36.01
C LYS A 4 -26.35 26.38 -36.03
N GLY A 5 -26.51 25.09 -36.35
CA GLY A 5 -27.82 24.45 -36.51
C GLY A 5 -28.18 23.36 -35.48
N MET A 6 -27.30 23.07 -34.50
CA MET A 6 -27.56 21.99 -33.54
C MET A 6 -28.58 22.42 -32.48
N SER A 7 -29.51 21.51 -32.16
CA SER A 7 -30.43 21.69 -31.03
C SER A 7 -29.68 21.61 -29.69
N ILE A 8 -30.30 22.08 -28.62
CA ILE A 8 -29.73 22.04 -27.27
C ILE A 8 -29.45 20.58 -26.86
N GLU A 9 -30.36 19.65 -27.18
CA GLU A 9 -30.19 18.23 -26.90
C GLU A 9 -28.96 17.66 -27.61
N GLN A 10 -28.74 18.02 -28.88
CA GLN A 10 -27.55 17.57 -29.62
C GLN A 10 -26.26 18.11 -29.02
N TRP A 11 -26.27 19.35 -28.51
CA TRP A 11 -25.14 19.92 -27.77
C TRP A 11 -24.88 19.19 -26.45
N LEU A 12 -25.93 18.85 -25.71
CA LEU A 12 -25.81 18.08 -24.47
C LEU A 12 -25.25 16.68 -24.73
N PHE A 13 -25.73 15.98 -25.78
CA PHE A 13 -25.19 14.68 -26.16
C PHE A 13 -23.74 14.74 -26.62
N ALA A 14 -23.38 15.72 -27.45
CA ALA A 14 -22.00 15.91 -27.89
C ALA A 14 -21.06 16.21 -26.70
N GLY A 15 -21.51 17.05 -25.76
CA GLY A 15 -20.78 17.34 -24.53
C GLY A 15 -20.59 16.09 -23.66
N ALA A 16 -21.66 15.33 -23.41
CA ALA A 16 -21.58 14.10 -22.62
C ALA A 16 -20.64 13.06 -23.27
N ALA A 17 -20.74 12.87 -24.59
CA ALA A 17 -19.87 11.96 -25.32
C ALA A 17 -18.39 12.38 -25.23
N ALA A 18 -18.10 13.69 -25.38
CA ALA A 18 -16.74 14.21 -25.24
C ALA A 18 -16.18 13.99 -23.82
N THR A 19 -16.97 14.26 -22.79
CA THR A 19 -16.56 14.05 -21.39
C THR A 19 -16.31 12.58 -21.09
N THR A 20 -17.17 11.66 -21.55
CA THR A 20 -16.98 10.22 -21.35
C THR A 20 -15.71 9.72 -22.03
N VAL A 21 -15.43 10.16 -23.26
CA VAL A 21 -14.18 9.82 -23.96
C VAL A 21 -12.97 10.37 -23.22
N ALA A 22 -13.03 11.62 -22.76
CA ALA A 22 -11.94 12.22 -21.98
C ALA A 22 -11.70 11.46 -20.67
N PHE A 23 -12.76 11.08 -19.95
CA PHE A 23 -12.66 10.28 -18.73
C PHE A 23 -12.05 8.90 -19.01
N PHE A 24 -12.49 8.22 -20.07
CA PHE A 24 -11.93 6.93 -20.46
C PHE A 24 -10.45 7.03 -20.83
N LEU A 25 -10.06 8.07 -21.56
CA LEU A 25 -8.64 8.33 -21.87
C LEU A 25 -7.84 8.60 -20.60
N LEU A 26 -8.36 9.37 -19.65
CA LEU A 26 -7.71 9.59 -18.36
C LEU A 26 -7.56 8.27 -17.58
N ALA A 27 -8.60 7.46 -17.50
CA ALA A 27 -8.55 6.18 -16.78
C ALA A 27 -7.56 5.19 -17.41
N VAL A 28 -7.42 5.18 -18.74
CA VAL A 28 -6.50 4.27 -19.44
C VAL A 28 -5.05 4.76 -19.39
N TYR A 29 -4.81 6.06 -19.58
CA TYR A 29 -3.45 6.61 -19.70
C TYR A 29 -2.90 7.22 -18.40
N SER A 30 -3.75 7.47 -17.42
CA SER A 30 -3.38 8.01 -16.11
C SER A 30 -4.26 7.41 -15.01
N PRO A 31 -4.22 6.07 -14.82
CA PRO A 31 -5.08 5.38 -13.85
C PRO A 31 -4.94 5.93 -12.42
N GLY A 32 -3.73 6.35 -12.02
CA GLY A 32 -3.47 6.94 -10.70
C GLY A 32 -4.15 8.30 -10.42
N THR A 33 -4.78 8.94 -11.43
CA THR A 33 -5.56 10.19 -11.21
C THR A 33 -6.77 9.97 -10.29
N PHE A 34 -7.27 8.74 -10.21
CA PHE A 34 -8.46 8.41 -9.40
C PHE A 34 -8.11 7.65 -8.12
N GLU A 35 -6.84 7.35 -7.90
CA GLU A 35 -6.39 6.67 -6.70
C GLU A 35 -6.28 7.69 -5.56
N PRO A 36 -6.69 7.32 -4.33
CA PRO A 36 -6.60 8.23 -3.21
C PRO A 36 -5.14 8.44 -2.79
N ASP A 37 -4.81 9.65 -2.36
CA ASP A 37 -3.46 9.96 -1.90
C ASP A 37 -3.09 9.12 -0.66
N PRO A 38 -1.86 8.57 -0.60
CA PRO A 38 -1.40 7.73 0.50
C PRO A 38 -1.21 8.51 1.82
N ASP A 39 -1.81 8.00 2.89
CA ASP A 39 -1.66 8.52 4.25
C ASP A 39 -0.41 7.93 4.92
N TRP A 40 0.74 8.46 4.54
CA TRP A 40 2.04 8.01 5.03
C TRP A 40 2.24 8.13 6.55
N SER A 41 1.51 9.03 7.23
CA SER A 41 1.53 9.11 8.69
C SER A 41 1.02 7.84 9.37
N ALA A 42 0.42 6.91 8.62
CA ALA A 42 0.01 5.62 9.14
C ALA A 42 1.17 4.83 9.77
N SER A 43 2.42 5.06 9.36
CA SER A 43 3.60 4.41 9.95
C SER A 43 3.92 4.89 11.38
N ASP A 44 3.44 6.07 11.77
CA ASP A 44 3.70 6.68 13.07
C ASP A 44 2.65 6.32 14.13
N GLY A 45 1.50 5.80 13.68
CA GLY A 45 0.40 5.36 14.51
C GLY A 45 0.80 4.41 15.63
N CYS A 46 0.19 4.57 16.79
CA CYS A 46 0.37 3.69 17.95
C CYS A 46 -0.96 3.54 18.67
N ILE A 47 -1.38 2.28 18.85
CA ILE A 47 -2.64 1.90 19.46
C ILE A 47 -2.53 1.92 21.00
N GLY A 48 -1.31 1.72 21.52
CA GLY A 48 -1.03 1.57 22.94
C GLY A 48 -1.57 0.25 23.50
N GLY A 49 -0.82 -0.37 24.43
CA GLY A 49 -1.17 -1.68 24.95
C GLY A 49 -0.88 -2.83 23.98
N LEU A 50 -0.70 -4.03 24.55
CA LEU A 50 -0.53 -5.28 23.80
C LEU A 50 -1.85 -6.05 23.63
N GLU A 51 -2.93 -5.55 24.24
CA GLU A 51 -4.29 -6.10 24.19
C GLU A 51 -5.20 -5.05 23.54
N HIS A 52 -6.25 -5.48 22.84
CA HIS A 52 -7.14 -4.58 22.08
C HIS A 52 -8.13 -3.78 22.97
N ASP A 53 -8.15 -4.03 24.28
CA ASP A 53 -9.11 -3.42 25.20
C ASP A 53 -8.87 -1.90 25.36
N ASP A 54 -9.91 -1.09 25.10
CA ASP A 54 -9.93 0.39 25.25
C ASP A 54 -8.92 1.19 24.39
N SER A 55 -8.51 0.63 23.25
CA SER A 55 -7.51 1.18 22.34
C SER A 55 -7.97 2.31 21.39
N GLY A 56 -9.28 2.58 21.29
CA GLY A 56 -9.82 3.59 20.38
C GLY A 56 -9.76 3.21 18.88
N ILE A 57 -9.54 1.92 18.57
CA ILE A 57 -9.58 1.40 17.19
C ILE A 57 -11.02 1.54 16.65
N SER A 58 -11.16 2.23 15.52
CA SER A 58 -12.44 2.36 14.82
C SER A 58 -12.48 1.57 13.51
N HIS A 59 -11.30 1.29 12.94
CA HIS A 59 -11.14 0.55 11.69
C HIS A 59 -10.14 -0.57 11.93
N HIS A 60 -10.53 -1.80 11.60
CA HIS A 60 -9.69 -2.99 11.71
C HIS A 60 -9.94 -3.87 10.49
N TYR A 61 -8.91 -4.02 9.68
CA TYR A 61 -8.93 -4.89 8.50
C TYR A 61 -7.56 -5.53 8.27
N HIS A 62 -7.53 -6.50 7.36
CA HIS A 62 -6.35 -7.30 7.07
C HIS A 62 -5.99 -7.24 5.60
N SER A 63 -4.70 -7.18 5.33
CA SER A 63 -4.09 -7.56 4.06
C SER A 63 -3.04 -8.62 4.34
N THR A 64 -2.54 -9.27 3.30
CA THR A 64 -1.47 -10.26 3.46
C THR A 64 -0.33 -9.97 2.50
N LEU A 65 0.90 -10.15 2.97
CA LEU A 65 2.12 -9.84 2.23
C LEU A 65 3.00 -11.08 2.13
N LYS A 66 3.43 -11.40 0.92
CA LYS A 66 4.49 -12.36 0.63
C LYS A 66 5.62 -11.64 -0.08
N MET A 67 6.85 -11.88 0.37
CA MET A 67 8.04 -11.33 -0.27
C MET A 67 8.98 -12.43 -0.73
N SER A 68 9.67 -12.16 -1.84
CA SER A 68 10.80 -12.97 -2.31
C SER A 68 11.90 -12.11 -2.92
N VAL A 69 13.14 -12.51 -2.67
CA VAL A 69 14.36 -11.94 -3.27
C VAL A 69 15.10 -13.06 -3.99
N ASP A 70 15.34 -12.90 -5.30
CA ASP A 70 15.97 -13.92 -6.15
C ASP A 70 15.35 -15.32 -5.99
N ASP A 71 14.02 -15.37 -6.13
CA ASP A 71 13.16 -16.56 -5.93
C ASP A 71 13.19 -17.19 -4.53
N GLN A 72 13.89 -16.58 -3.57
CA GLN A 72 13.92 -17.04 -2.18
C GLN A 72 12.90 -16.27 -1.34
N HIS A 73 12.08 -17.00 -0.57
CA HIS A 73 11.13 -16.38 0.34
C HIS A 73 11.84 -15.51 1.38
N TYR A 74 11.38 -14.27 1.51
CA TYR A 74 11.79 -13.35 2.57
C TYR A 74 10.71 -13.34 3.64
N ALA A 75 11.02 -13.92 4.81
CA ALA A 75 10.08 -14.03 5.91
C ALA A 75 9.89 -12.69 6.63
N ILE A 76 8.65 -12.41 7.04
CA ILE A 76 8.31 -11.25 7.89
C ILE A 76 8.28 -11.73 9.34
N PRO A 77 9.21 -11.29 10.21
CA PRO A 77 9.26 -11.75 11.59
C PRO A 77 7.94 -11.55 12.33
N PRO A 78 7.57 -12.48 13.24
CA PRO A 78 6.44 -12.26 14.13
C PRO A 78 6.72 -11.05 15.03
N ASN A 79 5.66 -10.38 15.48
CA ASN A 79 5.73 -9.17 16.30
C ASN A 79 6.37 -7.96 15.59
N THR A 80 6.51 -7.98 14.26
CA THR A 80 6.93 -6.78 13.52
C THR A 80 5.94 -5.66 13.78
N GLY A 81 6.43 -4.50 14.24
CA GLY A 81 5.58 -3.36 14.60
C GLY A 81 5.01 -3.40 16.03
N ILE A 82 5.47 -4.30 16.89
CA ILE A 82 5.02 -4.41 18.30
C ILE A 82 6.16 -4.07 19.25
N ASP A 83 5.87 -3.31 20.31
CA ASP A 83 6.85 -2.85 21.32
C ASP A 83 8.05 -2.09 20.72
N GLN A 84 7.78 -1.30 19.67
CA GLN A 84 8.79 -0.50 19.00
C GLN A 84 9.17 0.77 19.77
N ALA A 85 10.36 1.30 19.50
CA ALA A 85 10.70 2.66 19.91
C ALA A 85 9.67 3.66 19.34
N GLY A 86 9.10 4.51 20.20
CA GLY A 86 8.00 5.41 19.85
C GLY A 86 6.59 4.79 19.98
N CYS A 87 6.49 3.50 20.30
CA CYS A 87 5.25 2.78 20.62
C CYS A 87 5.55 1.60 21.57
N ARG A 88 6.17 1.89 22.71
CA ARG A 88 6.55 0.86 23.70
C ARG A 88 5.33 0.25 24.37
N GLU A 89 5.41 -1.04 24.65
CA GLU A 89 4.31 -1.85 25.20
C GLU A 89 3.00 -1.66 24.40
N GLY A 90 3.13 -1.40 23.11
CA GLY A 90 2.06 -1.04 22.20
C GLY A 90 2.23 -1.65 20.83
N MET A 91 1.24 -1.48 19.97
CA MET A 91 1.26 -1.93 18.58
C MET A 91 1.16 -0.73 17.64
N ARG A 92 1.97 -0.74 16.59
CA ARG A 92 1.84 0.20 15.48
C ARG A 92 0.50 -0.05 14.77
N TRP A 93 -0.03 0.97 14.10
CA TRP A 93 -1.28 0.81 13.32
C TRP A 93 -1.18 -0.26 12.25
N ILE A 94 0.03 -0.54 11.75
CA ILE A 94 0.30 -1.70 10.90
C ILE A 94 1.26 -2.64 11.64
N HIS A 95 0.85 -3.87 11.91
CA HIS A 95 1.69 -4.81 12.64
C HIS A 95 1.40 -6.27 12.27
N VAL A 96 2.25 -7.17 12.75
CA VAL A 96 2.17 -8.61 12.52
C VAL A 96 2.21 -9.33 13.85
N HIS A 97 1.23 -10.19 14.15
CA HIS A 97 1.30 -11.09 15.31
C HIS A 97 2.09 -12.36 15.01
N ASN A 98 1.81 -12.99 13.87
CA ASN A 98 2.37 -14.30 13.51
C ASN A 98 3.03 -14.23 12.13
N SER A 99 4.21 -14.81 11.99
CA SER A 99 4.86 -15.01 10.70
C SER A 99 4.24 -16.21 9.99
N ALA A 100 4.09 -16.12 8.68
CA ALA A 100 4.04 -17.33 7.86
C ALA A 100 5.46 -17.89 7.72
N ASP A 101 5.66 -19.19 7.93
CA ASP A 101 6.96 -19.85 7.67
C ASP A 101 7.26 -19.89 6.16
N THR A 102 6.20 -20.02 5.36
CA THR A 102 6.23 -19.92 3.90
C THR A 102 4.91 -19.29 3.44
N GLY A 103 4.97 -18.29 2.56
CA GLY A 103 3.77 -17.72 1.93
C GLY A 103 3.40 -16.33 2.44
N PHE A 104 2.10 -16.09 2.60
CA PHE A 104 1.55 -14.79 2.91
C PHE A 104 1.42 -14.59 4.43
N THR A 105 2.03 -13.52 4.94
CA THR A 105 1.91 -13.08 6.33
C THR A 105 0.81 -12.03 6.45
N THR A 106 -0.08 -12.17 7.43
CA THR A 106 -1.15 -11.21 7.68
C THR A 106 -0.59 -9.92 8.27
N LEU A 107 -0.88 -8.81 7.60
CA LEU A 107 -0.71 -7.47 8.12
C LEU A 107 -2.04 -7.05 8.77
N HIS A 108 -1.97 -6.70 10.05
CA HIS A 108 -3.08 -6.09 10.77
C HIS A 108 -3.03 -4.59 10.54
N ILE A 109 -4.15 -3.99 10.12
CA ILE A 109 -4.29 -2.55 9.99
C ILE A 109 -5.40 -2.09 10.93
N GLU A 110 -5.02 -1.33 11.95
CA GLU A 110 -5.87 -0.93 13.06
C GLU A 110 -5.69 0.55 13.35
N THR A 111 -6.65 1.37 12.90
CA THR A 111 -6.58 2.83 12.97
C THR A 111 -7.76 3.43 13.73
N SER A 112 -7.56 4.62 14.31
CA SER A 112 -8.63 5.36 15.01
C SER A 112 -9.55 6.12 14.05
N GLU A 113 -9.12 6.35 12.82
CA GLU A 113 -9.85 7.02 11.76
C GLU A 113 -9.59 6.34 10.41
N ARG A 114 -10.41 6.65 9.41
CA ARG A 114 -10.23 6.10 8.07
C ARG A 114 -9.03 6.76 7.39
N LEU A 115 -8.07 5.94 6.99
CA LEU A 115 -6.83 6.35 6.31
C LEU A 115 -6.63 5.50 5.04
N ASN A 116 -6.06 6.11 4.01
CA ASN A 116 -5.55 5.42 2.83
C ASN A 116 -4.17 4.86 3.16
N VAL A 117 -4.13 3.73 3.86
CA VAL A 117 -2.88 3.17 4.40
C VAL A 117 -2.05 2.56 3.27
N PRO A 118 -0.87 3.14 2.92
CA PRO A 118 -0.05 2.59 1.86
C PRO A 118 0.78 1.40 2.38
N LEU A 119 1.07 0.44 1.50
CA LEU A 119 1.95 -0.69 1.80
C LEU A 119 3.32 -0.23 2.30
N GLY A 120 3.89 0.85 1.75
CA GLY A 120 5.17 1.38 2.18
C GLY A 120 5.20 1.82 3.65
N SER A 121 4.08 2.24 4.24
CA SER A 121 4.03 2.56 5.68
C SER A 121 4.39 1.35 6.55
N PHE A 122 4.10 0.13 6.09
CA PHE A 122 4.55 -1.08 6.78
C PHE A 122 6.08 -1.23 6.71
N PHE A 123 6.70 -0.93 5.57
CA PHE A 123 8.16 -0.96 5.44
C PHE A 123 8.84 0.12 6.29
N GLU A 124 8.25 1.31 6.44
CA GLU A 124 8.75 2.30 7.41
C GLU A 124 8.71 1.79 8.85
N ILE A 125 7.65 1.05 9.21
CA ILE A 125 7.52 0.40 10.52
C ILE A 125 8.58 -0.69 10.69
N TRP A 126 8.69 -1.60 9.73
CA TRP A 126 9.61 -2.73 9.79
C TRP A 126 11.08 -2.29 9.82
N GLY A 127 11.41 -1.23 9.08
CA GLY A 127 12.74 -0.62 9.04
C GLY A 127 13.24 -0.09 10.39
N ARG A 128 12.33 0.24 11.32
CA ARG A 128 12.66 0.72 12.68
C ARG A 128 13.26 -0.38 13.57
N GLU A 129 12.93 -1.63 13.29
CA GLU A 129 13.42 -2.82 14.02
C GLU A 129 14.62 -3.48 13.32
N GLY A 130 15.08 -2.90 12.22
CA GLY A 130 16.23 -3.39 11.48
C GLY A 130 15.91 -4.32 10.32
N GLY A 131 14.63 -4.51 9.98
CA GLY A 131 14.20 -5.20 8.77
C GLY A 131 14.18 -4.29 7.53
N PRO A 132 13.67 -4.80 6.40
CA PRO A 132 13.41 -4.01 5.20
C PRO A 132 12.77 -2.66 5.51
N GLY A 133 13.25 -1.63 4.84
CA GLY A 133 12.83 -0.26 5.09
C GLY A 133 12.51 0.48 3.81
N MET A 134 12.63 1.80 3.92
CA MET A 134 12.51 2.70 2.79
C MET A 134 13.65 3.72 2.82
N THR A 135 14.02 4.20 1.64
CA THR A 135 14.88 5.38 1.50
C THR A 135 14.17 6.65 1.97
N VAL A 136 14.92 7.76 2.03
CA VAL A 136 14.37 9.09 2.38
C VAL A 136 13.29 9.56 1.40
N ASP A 137 13.32 9.06 0.17
CA ASP A 137 12.37 9.38 -0.89
C ASP A 137 11.21 8.37 -0.95
N ARG A 138 11.06 7.50 0.07
CA ARG A 138 10.00 6.48 0.18
C ARG A 138 10.02 5.46 -0.97
N ASN A 139 11.21 5.11 -1.44
CA ASN A 139 11.41 3.92 -2.27
C ASN A 139 11.79 2.73 -1.39
N PHE A 140 11.45 1.51 -1.80
CA PHE A 140 11.92 0.29 -1.12
C PHE A 140 13.45 0.29 -0.91
N ASP A 141 13.88 -0.15 0.26
CA ASP A 141 15.27 -0.39 0.64
C ASP A 141 15.33 -1.62 1.55
N ILE A 142 15.19 -2.81 0.94
CA ILE A 142 15.08 -4.09 1.65
C ILE A 142 16.39 -4.50 2.32
N ASN A 143 17.53 -4.03 1.79
CA ASN A 143 18.86 -4.34 2.32
C ASN A 143 19.40 -3.26 3.28
N ARG A 144 18.72 -2.11 3.35
CA ARG A 144 18.98 -0.96 4.24
C ARG A 144 20.31 -0.25 3.94
N ASN A 145 20.75 -0.25 2.69
CA ASN A 145 21.98 0.42 2.29
C ASN A 145 21.78 1.92 1.99
N GLY A 146 20.54 2.42 2.02
CA GLY A 146 20.17 3.79 1.71
C GLY A 146 20.07 4.10 0.21
N ILE A 147 20.17 3.09 -0.64
CA ILE A 147 19.98 3.13 -2.08
C ILE A 147 18.59 2.56 -2.37
N SER A 148 17.94 3.11 -3.39
CA SER A 148 16.63 2.63 -3.81
C SER A 148 16.77 1.24 -4.44
N ASP A 149 15.95 0.29 -4.01
CA ASP A 149 15.91 -1.05 -4.61
C ASP A 149 15.56 -1.00 -6.10
N TRP A 150 14.89 0.04 -6.57
CA TRP A 150 14.67 0.26 -8.01
C TRP A 150 15.97 0.36 -8.83
N ASP A 151 17.10 0.69 -8.21
CA ASP A 151 18.41 0.72 -8.87
C ASP A 151 19.07 -0.68 -8.87
N GLU A 152 18.75 -1.52 -7.88
CA GLU A 152 19.42 -2.81 -7.62
C GLU A 152 18.60 -4.02 -8.11
N TYR A 153 17.28 -3.88 -8.20
CA TYR A 153 16.33 -4.94 -8.47
C TYR A 153 15.32 -4.55 -9.56
N GLU A 154 14.89 -5.54 -10.33
CA GLU A 154 13.60 -5.51 -11.02
C GLU A 154 12.52 -5.93 -10.02
N ILE A 155 11.50 -5.08 -9.82
CA ILE A 155 10.47 -5.26 -8.79
C ILE A 155 9.12 -5.54 -9.45
N THR A 156 8.55 -6.70 -9.15
CA THR A 156 7.20 -7.09 -9.56
C THR A 156 6.28 -7.10 -8.35
N MET A 157 5.11 -6.49 -8.49
CA MET A 157 4.03 -6.56 -7.50
C MET A 157 2.81 -7.24 -8.11
N LEU A 158 2.32 -8.28 -7.45
CA LEU A 158 1.04 -8.92 -7.75
C LEU A 158 0.06 -8.64 -6.62
N VAL A 159 -1.16 -8.22 -6.96
CA VAL A 159 -2.26 -8.02 -6.03
C VAL A 159 -3.39 -8.94 -6.45
N ASN A 160 -3.69 -9.93 -5.62
CA ASN A 160 -4.64 -11.00 -5.91
C ASN A 160 -4.33 -11.76 -7.22
N GLY A 161 -3.05 -11.82 -7.59
CA GLY A 161 -2.54 -12.49 -8.78
C GLY A 161 -2.43 -11.60 -10.03
N ASP A 162 -2.96 -10.37 -9.99
CA ASP A 162 -2.85 -9.41 -11.10
C ASP A 162 -1.69 -8.43 -10.87
N GLU A 163 -0.97 -8.06 -11.94
CA GLU A 163 0.12 -7.07 -11.83
C GLU A 163 -0.40 -5.71 -11.37
N SER A 164 0.33 -5.09 -10.44
CA SER A 164 0.09 -3.74 -9.96
C SER A 164 1.35 -2.90 -10.09
N THR A 165 1.17 -1.62 -10.42
CA THR A 165 2.24 -0.63 -10.51
C THR A 165 2.23 0.37 -9.37
N ASN A 166 1.45 0.13 -8.31
CA ASN A 166 1.27 1.09 -7.21
C ASN A 166 2.35 0.93 -6.14
N TYR A 167 2.97 -0.26 -6.04
CA TYR A 167 4.16 -0.55 -5.24
C TYR A 167 4.09 0.03 -3.81
N GLU A 168 5.02 0.91 -3.44
CA GLU A 168 5.08 1.54 -2.12
C GLU A 168 3.80 2.32 -1.78
N SER A 169 3.14 2.89 -2.78
CA SER A 169 1.91 3.67 -2.65
C SER A 169 0.62 2.84 -2.76
N PHE A 170 0.72 1.51 -2.91
CA PHE A 170 -0.46 0.66 -2.96
C PHE A 170 -1.29 0.80 -1.67
N ILE A 171 -2.54 1.22 -1.80
CA ILE A 171 -3.46 1.43 -0.67
C ILE A 171 -4.07 0.09 -0.27
N MET A 172 -3.84 -0.33 0.96
CA MET A 172 -4.51 -1.49 1.55
C MET A 172 -5.92 -1.06 1.96
N GLU A 173 -6.93 -1.60 1.29
CA GLU A 173 -8.32 -1.18 1.46
C GLU A 173 -9.03 -1.93 2.61
N GLU A 174 -9.96 -1.25 3.28
CA GLU A 174 -10.69 -1.79 4.43
C GLU A 174 -11.77 -2.82 4.05
N ASP A 175 -12.37 -2.67 2.87
CA ASP A 175 -13.51 -3.48 2.40
C ASP A 175 -13.10 -4.73 1.61
N ARG A 176 -11.81 -5.03 1.54
CA ARG A 176 -11.25 -6.23 0.88
C ARG A 176 -10.01 -6.74 1.61
N THR A 177 -9.66 -8.00 1.36
CA THR A 177 -8.42 -8.61 1.86
C THR A 177 -7.48 -8.82 0.70
N ASP A 178 -6.50 -7.94 0.55
CA ASP A 178 -5.52 -8.05 -0.52
C ASP A 178 -4.45 -9.10 -0.22
N GLN A 179 -4.20 -9.96 -1.19
CA GLN A 179 -3.03 -10.82 -1.24
C GLN A 179 -1.95 -10.14 -2.09
N ILE A 180 -0.95 -9.59 -1.41
CA ILE A 180 0.13 -8.83 -2.02
C ILE A 180 1.36 -9.70 -2.10
N GLU A 181 1.94 -9.83 -3.29
CA GLU A 181 3.21 -10.51 -3.52
C GLU A 181 4.22 -9.52 -4.13
N LEU A 182 5.35 -9.32 -3.43
CA LEU A 182 6.47 -8.53 -3.92
C LEU A 182 7.65 -9.44 -4.26
N ILE A 183 8.14 -9.31 -5.49
CA ILE A 183 9.22 -10.11 -6.04
C ILE A 183 10.34 -9.18 -6.46
N PHE A 184 11.49 -9.31 -5.80
CA PHE A 184 12.71 -8.56 -6.08
C PHE A 184 13.68 -9.48 -6.81
N THR A 185 14.06 -9.13 -8.04
CA THR A 185 15.02 -9.89 -8.84
C THR A 185 16.26 -9.04 -9.09
N SER A 186 17.42 -9.46 -8.60
CA SER A 186 18.67 -8.72 -8.75
C SER A 186 19.02 -8.48 -10.22
N LYS A 187 19.54 -7.28 -10.55
CA LYS A 187 19.96 -6.90 -11.91
C LYS A 187 21.34 -7.41 -12.31
#